data_AF-A0A968PAK6-F1
#
_entry.id   AF-A0A968PAK6-F1
#
_cell.length_a   1.000
_cell.length_b   1.000
_cell.length_c   1.000
_cell.angle_alpha   90.00
_cell.angle_beta   90.00
_cell.angle_gamma   90.00
#
_symmetry.space_group_name_H-M   'P 1'
#
loop_
_entity.id
_entity.type
_entity.pdbx_description
1 polymer ?
#
loop_
_entity_poly.entity_id
_entity_poly.type
_entity_poly.pdbx_seq_one_letter_code
_entity_poly.pdbx_strand_id
1 'polypeptide(L)'
;MKAPDQHPLPTGLGAALRMQLASDRLSQLVVASSLAVAVFWLLPVVSVEHKKLVAGWCGLPLSVFIVVAIVWRRPALAAGGEHRFWQHLTVGFGTLLIATALNVVPTAAGLPARVIDLGENLALAVVYFFFVLASEIEPDRPIRPVSSRFEALITWPAAGIFVLGFLIYFTLLPPLHGSSSRSTPLETLALFLALDTYLTLRFAMLGRFADALRWRLVYRAWALTFGGFLLDDVLRLAASHRPDVEPLLVLRYLLWLLTHLLAVLSARLRPQLFTPPAAAHGKTAVHGKTA
;
A
#
# COMPACT_ATOMS: atom_id res chain seq x y z
N MET A 1 1.22 -19.78 -40.24
CA MET A 1 1.21 -19.23 -38.86
C MET A 1 1.81 -17.84 -38.91
N LYS A 2 1.04 -16.78 -38.64
CA LYS A 2 1.59 -15.43 -38.46
C LYS A 2 2.33 -15.40 -37.12
N ALA A 3 3.54 -14.85 -37.10
CA ALA A 3 4.21 -14.55 -35.84
C ALA A 3 3.28 -13.65 -35.00
N PRO A 4 3.11 -13.92 -33.70
CA PRO A 4 2.33 -13.03 -32.84
C PRO A 4 2.96 -11.64 -32.89
N ASP A 5 2.14 -10.63 -33.18
CA ASP A 5 2.57 -9.23 -33.20
C ASP A 5 3.17 -8.88 -31.85
N GLN A 6 4.48 -8.62 -31.83
CA GLN A 6 5.18 -8.15 -30.65
C GLN A 6 4.81 -6.69 -30.46
N HIS A 7 3.76 -6.42 -29.68
CA HIS A 7 3.47 -5.06 -29.27
C HIS A 7 4.65 -4.50 -28.49
N PRO A 8 5.16 -3.31 -28.83
CA PRO A 8 6.28 -2.70 -28.13
C PRO A 8 5.93 -2.54 -26.65
N LEU A 9 6.79 -3.06 -25.78
CA LEU A 9 6.61 -2.94 -24.34
C LEU A 9 6.64 -1.46 -23.93
N PRO A 10 5.73 -1.01 -23.06
CA PRO A 10 5.75 0.36 -22.56
C PRO A 10 7.06 0.61 -21.80
N THR A 11 7.85 1.59 -22.25
CA THR A 11 9.19 1.88 -21.70
C THR A 11 9.17 2.72 -20.42
N GLY A 12 7.99 3.09 -19.91
CA GLY A 12 7.87 3.92 -18.70
C GLY A 12 6.56 3.74 -17.95
N LEU A 13 6.55 4.18 -16.68
CA LEU A 13 5.39 4.08 -15.77
C LEU A 13 4.13 4.68 -16.40
N GLY A 14 4.23 5.87 -17.00
CA GLY A 14 3.09 6.54 -17.62
C GLY A 14 2.46 5.76 -18.78
N ALA A 15 3.28 5.14 -19.64
CA ALA A 15 2.78 4.32 -20.75
C ALA A 15 2.13 3.02 -20.23
N ALA A 16 2.75 2.37 -19.23
CA ALA A 16 2.19 1.18 -18.60
C ALA A 16 0.85 1.47 -17.91
N LEU A 17 0.74 2.59 -17.20
CA LEU A 17 -0.50 3.02 -16.57
C LEU A 17 -1.59 3.34 -17.59
N ARG A 18 -1.28 4.02 -18.70
CA ARG A 18 -2.26 4.29 -19.77
C ARG A 18 -2.78 3.00 -20.40
N MET A 19 -1.89 2.05 -20.69
CA MET A 19 -2.26 0.75 -21.24
C MET A 19 -3.13 -0.06 -20.27
N GLN A 20 -2.78 -0.05 -18.97
CA GLN A 20 -3.59 -0.67 -17.92
C GLN A 20 -4.98 -0.03 -17.84
N LEU A 21 -5.05 1.30 -17.81
CA LEU A 21 -6.30 2.03 -17.73
C LEU A 21 -7.17 1.81 -18.96
N ALA A 22 -6.61 1.67 -20.15
CA ALA A 22 -7.39 1.38 -21.36
C ALA A 22 -8.02 -0.02 -21.33
N SER A 23 -7.39 -0.99 -20.65
CA SER A 23 -7.78 -2.41 -20.70
C SER A 23 -8.55 -2.91 -19.47
N ASP A 24 -8.68 -2.11 -18.42
CA ASP A 24 -9.13 -2.57 -17.11
C ASP A 24 -10.27 -1.72 -16.52
N ARG A 25 -11.51 -2.20 -16.67
CA ARG A 25 -12.71 -1.52 -16.18
C ARG A 25 -12.68 -1.21 -14.68
N LEU A 26 -12.05 -2.07 -13.87
CA LEU A 26 -11.95 -1.82 -12.43
C LEU A 26 -11.03 -0.62 -12.15
N SER A 27 -9.87 -0.57 -12.81
CA SER A 27 -8.96 0.58 -12.69
C SER A 27 -9.59 1.86 -13.21
N GLN A 28 -10.35 1.80 -14.31
CA GLN A 28 -11.13 2.93 -14.82
C GLN A 28 -12.15 3.42 -13.78
N LEU A 29 -12.90 2.51 -13.17
CA LEU A 29 -13.89 2.84 -12.15
C LEU A 29 -13.24 3.47 -10.92
N VAL A 30 -12.11 2.91 -10.45
CA VAL A 30 -11.38 3.49 -9.32
C VAL A 30 -10.84 4.88 -9.64
N VAL A 31 -10.25 5.08 -10.83
CA VAL A 31 -9.79 6.42 -11.27
C VAL A 31 -10.95 7.39 -11.38
N ALA A 32 -12.06 7.01 -12.01
CA ALA A 32 -13.23 7.86 -12.19
C ALA A 32 -13.84 8.26 -10.84
N SER A 33 -14.03 7.30 -9.94
CA SER A 33 -14.52 7.56 -8.58
C SER A 33 -13.56 8.46 -7.80
N SER A 34 -12.25 8.26 -7.94
CA SER A 34 -11.24 9.12 -7.31
C SER A 34 -11.32 10.54 -7.86
N LEU A 35 -11.40 10.71 -9.18
CA LEU A 35 -11.53 12.03 -9.80
C LEU A 35 -12.82 12.72 -9.37
N ALA A 36 -13.94 12.00 -9.25
CA ALA A 36 -15.20 12.57 -8.76
C ALA A 36 -15.06 13.09 -7.32
N VAL A 37 -14.41 12.33 -6.43
CA VAL A 37 -14.12 12.77 -5.05
C VAL A 37 -13.16 13.96 -5.02
N ALA A 38 -12.12 13.96 -5.85
CA ALA A 38 -11.19 15.07 -5.96
C ALA A 38 -11.88 16.36 -6.44
N VAL A 39 -12.73 16.27 -7.46
CA VAL A 39 -13.55 17.39 -7.94
C VAL A 39 -14.46 17.90 -6.83
N PHE A 40 -15.15 17.01 -6.11
CA PHE A 40 -16.00 17.38 -4.97
C PHE A 40 -15.22 18.17 -3.90
N TRP A 41 -13.99 17.77 -3.57
CA TRP A 41 -13.17 18.50 -2.58
C TRP A 41 -12.63 19.84 -3.07
N LEU A 42 -12.45 20.01 -4.38
CA LEU A 42 -12.05 21.27 -4.99
C LEU A 42 -13.20 22.27 -5.13
N LEU A 43 -14.46 21.85 -4.92
CA LEU A 43 -15.59 22.77 -4.95
C LEU A 43 -15.52 23.76 -3.77
N PRO A 44 -15.49 25.08 -4.03
CA PRO A 44 -15.42 26.10 -2.97
C PRO A 44 -16.76 26.25 -2.22
N VAL A 45 -17.86 25.78 -2.80
CA VAL A 45 -19.21 25.86 -2.23
C VAL A 45 -19.48 24.81 -1.14
N VAL A 46 -18.63 23.79 -1.03
CA VAL A 46 -18.79 22.72 -0.04
C VAL A 46 -18.03 23.10 1.23
N SER A 47 -18.71 23.14 2.37
CA SER A 47 -18.06 23.46 3.64
C SER A 47 -17.07 22.38 4.10
N VAL A 48 -16.06 22.79 4.87
CA VAL A 48 -15.02 21.89 5.43
C VAL A 48 -15.63 20.72 6.20
N GLU A 49 -16.69 20.95 6.97
CA GLU A 49 -17.35 19.90 7.73
C GLU A 49 -18.00 18.82 6.84
N HIS A 50 -18.63 19.21 5.73
CA HIS A 50 -19.11 18.24 4.75
C HIS A 50 -17.96 17.48 4.08
N LYS A 51 -16.84 18.16 3.78
CA LYS A 51 -15.66 17.51 3.21
C LYS A 51 -15.06 16.46 4.16
N LYS A 52 -14.99 16.76 5.46
CA LYS A 52 -14.54 15.83 6.52
C LYS A 52 -15.46 14.61 6.61
N LEU A 53 -16.77 14.82 6.61
CA LEU A 53 -17.75 13.75 6.66
C LEU A 53 -17.61 12.82 5.45
N VAL A 54 -17.60 13.38 4.24
CA VAL A 54 -17.44 12.62 3.00
C VAL A 54 -16.10 11.87 2.95
N ALA A 55 -15.02 12.45 3.48
CA ALA A 55 -13.72 11.79 3.54
C ALA A 55 -13.78 10.44 4.30
N GLY A 56 -14.42 10.42 5.47
CA GLY A 56 -14.59 9.18 6.25
C GLY A 56 -15.36 8.11 5.46
N TRP A 57 -16.43 8.52 4.79
CA TRP A 57 -17.27 7.61 4.00
C TRP A 57 -16.62 7.13 2.70
N CYS A 58 -15.82 7.96 2.03
CA CYS A 58 -15.05 7.58 0.84
C CYS A 58 -13.86 6.66 1.18
N GLY A 59 -13.35 6.79 2.42
CA GLY A 59 -12.39 5.89 3.06
C GLY A 59 -12.64 4.41 2.79
N LEU A 60 -13.82 3.98 3.19
CA LEU A 60 -14.22 2.58 3.21
C LEU A 60 -14.29 1.93 1.82
N PRO A 61 -15.04 2.46 0.84
CA PRO A 61 -15.08 1.90 -0.50
C PRO A 61 -13.69 1.82 -1.16
N LEU A 62 -12.85 2.83 -0.99
CA LEU A 62 -11.49 2.84 -1.57
C LEU A 62 -10.62 1.74 -0.96
N SER A 63 -10.63 1.57 0.36
CA SER A 63 -9.95 0.46 1.03
C SER A 63 -10.46 -0.90 0.58
N VAL A 64 -11.78 -1.06 0.39
CA VAL A 64 -12.37 -2.27 -0.20
C VAL A 64 -11.85 -2.50 -1.61
N PHE A 65 -11.81 -1.46 -2.46
CA PHE A 65 -11.30 -1.57 -3.82
C PHE A 65 -9.83 -1.99 -3.85
N ILE A 66 -8.99 -1.52 -2.92
CA ILE A 66 -7.59 -1.97 -2.81
C ILE A 66 -7.53 -3.46 -2.49
N VAL A 67 -8.25 -3.91 -1.45
CA VAL A 67 -8.28 -5.32 -1.06
C VAL A 67 -8.75 -6.20 -2.22
N VAL A 68 -9.85 -5.81 -2.87
CA VAL A 68 -10.36 -6.51 -4.06
C VAL A 68 -9.33 -6.51 -5.20
N ALA A 69 -8.71 -5.37 -5.50
CA ALA A 69 -7.71 -5.28 -6.57
C ALA A 69 -6.51 -6.21 -6.33
N ILE A 70 -6.04 -6.34 -5.09
CA ILE A 70 -4.94 -7.23 -4.74
C ILE A 70 -5.37 -8.72 -4.79
N VAL A 71 -6.58 -9.03 -4.31
CA VAL A 71 -7.10 -10.42 -4.20
C VAL A 71 -7.53 -10.98 -5.56
N TRP A 72 -8.19 -10.18 -6.40
CA TRP A 72 -8.90 -10.62 -7.62
C TRP A 72 -8.03 -11.39 -8.63
N ARG A 73 -6.71 -11.29 -8.56
CA ARG A 73 -5.78 -12.03 -9.46
C ARG A 73 -4.72 -12.85 -8.73
N ARG A 74 -4.98 -13.22 -7.46
CA ARG A 74 -4.10 -14.11 -6.69
C ARG A 74 -3.83 -15.50 -7.29
N PRO A 75 -4.79 -16.17 -7.94
CA PRO A 75 -4.57 -17.53 -8.46
C PRO A 75 -3.54 -17.62 -9.61
N ALA A 76 -3.20 -16.51 -10.26
CA ALA A 76 -2.33 -16.49 -11.45
C ALA A 76 -0.83 -16.30 -11.14
N LEU A 77 -0.39 -16.51 -9.89
CA LEU A 77 1.00 -16.25 -9.49
C LEU A 77 1.94 -17.42 -9.74
N ALA A 78 3.02 -17.13 -10.46
CA ALA A 78 3.99 -18.13 -10.90
C ALA A 78 5.03 -18.54 -9.82
N ALA A 79 5.23 -17.76 -8.75
CA ALA A 79 6.30 -18.02 -7.76
C ALA A 79 5.89 -17.73 -6.30
N GLY A 80 6.39 -18.56 -5.36
CA GLY A 80 6.04 -18.47 -3.94
C GLY A 80 6.49 -17.19 -3.22
N GLY A 81 7.51 -16.48 -3.73
CA GLY A 81 7.91 -15.16 -3.22
C GLY A 81 6.87 -14.09 -3.55
N GLU A 82 6.42 -14.04 -4.81
CA GLU A 82 5.38 -13.11 -5.25
C GLU A 82 4.06 -13.34 -4.50
N HIS A 83 3.69 -14.59 -4.23
CA HIS A 83 2.49 -14.90 -3.46
C HIS A 83 2.53 -14.31 -2.06
N ARG A 84 3.62 -14.53 -1.33
CA ARG A 84 3.78 -14.03 0.04
C ARG A 84 3.83 -12.50 0.10
N PHE A 85 4.50 -11.85 -0.85
CA PHE A 85 4.52 -10.39 -0.99
C PHE A 85 3.10 -9.82 -1.05
N TRP A 86 2.29 -10.30 -2.00
CA TRP A 86 0.91 -9.86 -2.14
C TRP A 86 0.02 -10.32 -0.99
N GLN A 87 0.35 -11.44 -0.35
CA GLN A 87 -0.35 -11.91 0.84
C GLN A 87 -0.24 -10.90 1.97
N HIS A 88 0.98 -10.48 2.33
CA HIS A 88 1.21 -9.50 3.38
C HIS A 88 0.58 -8.15 3.05
N LEU A 89 0.73 -7.65 1.82
CA LEU A 89 0.06 -6.41 1.42
C LEU A 89 -1.46 -6.49 1.59
N THR A 90 -2.09 -7.60 1.22
CA THR A 90 -3.54 -7.74 1.41
C THR A 90 -3.93 -7.78 2.88
N VAL A 91 -3.14 -8.46 3.73
CA VAL A 91 -3.44 -8.48 5.16
C VAL A 91 -3.28 -7.06 5.72
N GLY A 92 -2.20 -6.35 5.36
CA GLY A 92 -2.01 -4.95 5.72
C GLY A 92 -3.18 -4.06 5.29
N PHE A 93 -3.60 -4.10 4.02
CA PHE A 93 -4.75 -3.31 3.55
C PHE A 93 -6.10 -3.79 4.13
N GLY A 94 -6.25 -5.08 4.39
CA GLY A 94 -7.43 -5.63 5.07
C GLY A 94 -7.52 -5.12 6.50
N THR A 95 -6.40 -5.02 7.20
CA THR A 95 -6.34 -4.42 8.53
C THR A 95 -6.55 -2.90 8.48
N LEU A 96 -6.06 -2.21 7.44
CA LEU A 96 -6.32 -0.78 7.24
C LEU A 96 -7.82 -0.52 7.00
N LEU A 97 -8.49 -1.40 6.28
CA LEU A 97 -9.95 -1.36 6.12
C LEU A 97 -10.65 -1.49 7.48
N ILE A 98 -10.19 -2.38 8.35
CA ILE A 98 -10.71 -2.52 9.72
C ILE A 98 -10.47 -1.23 10.51
N ALA A 99 -9.27 -0.66 10.48
CA ALA A 99 -8.96 0.62 11.14
C ALA A 99 -9.85 1.77 10.63
N THR A 100 -10.10 1.81 9.32
CA THR A 100 -11.00 2.80 8.71
C THR A 100 -12.44 2.57 9.16
N ALA A 101 -12.89 1.32 9.25
CA ALA A 101 -14.23 0.97 9.74
C ALA A 101 -14.40 1.35 11.22
N LEU A 102 -13.38 1.17 12.05
CA LEU A 102 -13.37 1.62 13.44
C LEU A 102 -13.44 3.14 13.57
N ASN A 103 -13.08 3.92 12.56
CA ASN A 103 -13.28 5.38 12.58
C ASN A 103 -14.70 5.81 12.19
N VAL A 104 -15.40 5.01 11.38
CA VAL A 104 -16.68 5.39 10.78
C VAL A 104 -17.89 4.77 11.50
N VAL A 105 -17.74 3.53 11.99
CA VAL A 105 -18.85 2.71 12.54
C VAL A 105 -19.16 3.01 14.02
N PRO A 106 -18.18 3.26 14.91
CA PRO A 106 -18.47 3.39 16.34
C PRO A 106 -19.26 4.64 16.74
N THR A 107 -19.31 5.67 15.89
CA THR A 107 -20.25 6.79 16.05
C THR A 107 -21.71 6.30 16.07
N ALA A 108 -22.00 5.14 15.47
CA ALA A 108 -23.32 4.49 15.50
C ALA A 108 -23.49 3.46 16.63
N ALA A 109 -22.41 3.00 17.28
CA ALA A 109 -22.43 1.90 18.25
C ALA A 109 -22.20 2.32 19.72
N GLY A 110 -21.89 3.60 19.98
CA GLY A 110 -21.76 4.13 21.35
C GLY A 110 -20.54 3.63 22.13
N LEU A 111 -19.51 3.12 21.45
CA LEU A 111 -18.29 2.65 22.11
C LEU A 111 -17.50 3.81 22.74
N PRO A 112 -16.83 3.59 23.88
CA PRO A 112 -15.97 4.62 24.47
C PRO A 112 -14.84 5.01 23.50
N ALA A 113 -14.57 6.32 23.35
CA ALA A 113 -13.52 6.85 22.47
C ALA A 113 -12.16 6.15 22.67
N ARG A 114 -11.78 5.90 23.93
CA ARG A 114 -10.53 5.21 24.27
C ARG A 114 -10.41 3.80 23.67
N VAL A 115 -11.52 3.07 23.55
CA VAL A 115 -11.54 1.72 22.97
C VAL A 115 -11.35 1.80 21.46
N ILE A 116 -11.95 2.80 20.83
CA ILE A 116 -11.81 3.07 19.40
C ILE A 116 -10.37 3.46 19.07
N ASP A 117 -9.80 4.42 19.81
CA ASP A 117 -8.42 4.89 19.63
C ASP A 117 -7.42 3.75 19.82
N LEU A 118 -7.60 2.91 20.85
CA LEU A 118 -6.74 1.76 21.09
C LEU A 118 -6.85 0.73 19.95
N GLY A 119 -8.07 0.44 19.50
CA GLY A 119 -8.34 -0.49 18.42
C GLY A 119 -7.74 -0.02 17.09
N GLU A 120 -7.85 1.27 16.79
CA GLU A 120 -7.24 1.89 15.61
C GLU A 120 -5.71 1.81 15.67
N ASN A 121 -5.09 2.21 16.78
CA ASN A 121 -3.63 2.17 16.91
C ASN A 121 -3.09 0.73 16.79
N LEU A 122 -3.78 -0.24 17.39
CA LEU A 122 -3.41 -1.65 17.26
C LEU A 122 -3.55 -2.14 15.81
N ALA A 123 -4.65 -1.78 15.15
CA ALA A 123 -4.85 -2.11 13.74
C ALA A 123 -3.76 -1.49 12.88
N LEU A 124 -3.43 -0.21 13.06
CA LEU A 124 -2.36 0.47 12.33
C LEU A 124 -0.99 -0.18 12.54
N ALA A 125 -0.62 -0.60 13.76
CA ALA A 125 0.63 -1.33 13.94
C ALA A 125 0.64 -2.66 13.20
N VAL A 126 -0.48 -3.39 13.17
CA VAL A 126 -0.60 -4.61 12.36
C VAL A 126 -0.47 -4.28 10.87
N VAL A 127 -1.06 -3.17 10.39
CA VAL A 127 -0.87 -2.68 9.01
C VAL A 127 0.62 -2.52 8.70
N TYR A 128 1.34 -1.75 9.51
CA TYR A 128 2.76 -1.47 9.30
C TYR A 128 3.63 -2.71 9.44
N PHE A 129 3.34 -3.60 10.38
CA PHE A 129 4.03 -4.87 10.51
C PHE A 129 3.96 -5.67 9.21
N PHE A 130 2.77 -5.80 8.61
CA PHE A 130 2.63 -6.51 7.34
C PHE A 130 3.27 -5.77 6.16
N PHE A 131 3.29 -4.44 6.16
CA PHE A 131 4.01 -3.68 5.12
C PHE A 131 5.53 -3.83 5.23
N VAL A 132 6.09 -3.83 6.45
CA VAL A 132 7.51 -4.13 6.68
C VAL A 132 7.81 -5.55 6.20
N LEU A 133 7.01 -6.56 6.59
CA LEU A 133 7.18 -7.93 6.10
C LEU A 133 7.09 -8.01 4.58
N ALA A 134 6.17 -7.30 3.95
CA ALA A 134 6.09 -7.25 2.49
C ALA A 134 7.36 -6.64 1.87
N SER A 135 7.90 -5.57 2.45
CA SER A 135 9.11 -4.89 1.97
C SER A 135 10.40 -5.70 2.13
N GLU A 136 10.37 -6.74 2.96
CA GLU A 136 11.46 -7.70 3.13
C GLU A 136 11.39 -8.87 2.13
N ILE A 137 10.25 -9.06 1.46
CA ILE A 137 10.14 -10.04 0.39
C ILE A 137 10.61 -9.39 -0.90
N GLU A 138 11.61 -10.00 -1.53
CA GLU A 138 12.18 -9.58 -2.81
C GLU A 138 11.73 -10.54 -3.94
N PRO A 139 10.45 -10.50 -4.37
CA PRO A 139 9.89 -11.42 -5.36
C PRO A 139 10.49 -11.28 -6.77
N ASP A 140 11.29 -10.25 -7.03
CA ASP A 140 12.05 -10.06 -8.25
C ASP A 140 13.35 -10.87 -8.30
N ARG A 141 13.84 -11.33 -7.15
CA ARG A 141 15.08 -12.08 -7.04
C ARG A 141 14.83 -13.59 -6.97
N PRO A 142 15.76 -14.41 -7.49
CA PRO A 142 15.70 -15.85 -7.30
C PRO A 142 15.72 -16.19 -5.80
N ILE A 143 14.98 -17.23 -5.42
CA ILE A 143 14.89 -17.69 -4.03
C ILE A 143 16.32 -18.00 -3.54
N ARG A 144 16.82 -17.21 -2.58
CA ARG A 144 18.15 -17.45 -1.99
C ARG A 144 18.18 -18.83 -1.29
N PRO A 145 19.30 -19.56 -1.34
CA PRO A 145 19.44 -20.84 -0.65
C PRO A 145 19.39 -20.69 0.88
N VAL A 146 19.23 -21.84 1.55
CA VAL A 146 18.80 -22.07 2.95
C VAL A 146 19.51 -21.24 4.05
N SER A 147 20.68 -20.63 3.80
CA SER A 147 21.28 -19.66 4.73
C SER A 147 20.38 -18.45 5.01
N SER A 148 19.44 -18.14 4.10
CA SER A 148 18.42 -17.12 4.28
C SER A 148 17.27 -17.52 5.21
N ARG A 149 17.14 -18.79 5.61
CA ARG A 149 16.08 -19.21 6.55
C ARG A 149 16.38 -18.72 7.95
N PHE A 150 17.64 -18.73 8.37
CA PHE A 150 18.06 -18.19 9.66
C PHE A 150 17.93 -16.67 9.70
N GLU A 151 18.34 -15.99 8.62
CA GLU A 151 18.13 -14.55 8.44
C GLU A 151 16.63 -14.21 8.50
N ALA A 152 15.77 -14.95 7.78
CA ALA A 152 14.32 -14.78 7.86
C ALA A 152 13.74 -15.12 9.25
N LEU A 153 14.29 -16.12 9.95
CA LEU A 153 13.90 -16.51 11.31
C LEU A 153 14.21 -15.40 12.33
N ILE A 154 15.20 -14.54 12.06
CA ILE A 154 15.56 -13.41 12.92
C ILE A 154 14.83 -12.14 12.50
N THR A 155 14.74 -11.86 11.19
CA THR A 155 14.13 -10.63 10.67
C THR A 155 12.65 -10.51 11.02
N TRP A 156 11.90 -11.62 10.98
CA TRP A 156 10.46 -11.60 11.29
C TRP A 156 10.17 -11.27 12.76
N PRO A 157 10.75 -11.98 13.74
CA PRO A 157 10.64 -11.59 15.14
C PRO A 157 11.23 -10.22 15.42
N ALA A 158 12.35 -9.83 14.79
CA ALA A 158 12.96 -8.51 15.01
C ALA A 158 12.05 -7.38 14.52
N ALA A 159 11.45 -7.51 13.33
CA ALA A 159 10.46 -6.55 12.83
C ALA A 159 9.21 -6.51 13.71
N GLY A 160 8.75 -7.68 14.19
CA GLY A 160 7.63 -7.78 15.12
C GLY A 160 7.91 -7.10 16.46
N ILE A 161 9.06 -7.39 17.07
CA ILE A 161 9.51 -6.77 18.33
C ILE A 161 9.73 -5.28 18.14
N PHE A 162 10.28 -4.84 17.01
CA PHE A 162 10.46 -3.43 16.69
C PHE A 162 9.11 -2.71 16.63
N VAL A 163 8.18 -3.18 15.79
CA VAL A 163 6.85 -2.55 15.65
C VAL A 163 6.07 -2.60 16.96
N LEU A 164 6.08 -3.74 17.65
CA LEU A 164 5.37 -3.92 18.93
C LEU A 164 5.99 -3.07 20.04
N GLY A 165 7.32 -3.03 20.14
CA GLY A 165 8.04 -2.21 21.12
C GLY A 165 7.79 -0.72 20.90
N PHE A 166 7.77 -0.29 19.64
CA PHE A 166 7.39 1.08 19.29
C PHE A 166 5.92 1.38 19.61
N LEU A 167 4.98 0.48 19.34
CA LEU A 167 3.57 0.68 19.72
C LEU A 167 3.40 0.73 21.24
N ILE A 168 4.06 -0.17 21.99
CA ILE A 168 4.02 -0.15 23.45
C ILE A 168 4.53 1.21 23.94
N TYR A 169 5.67 1.66 23.41
CA TYR A 169 6.31 2.90 23.84
C TYR A 169 5.46 4.13 23.55
N PHE A 170 4.96 4.29 22.32
CA PHE A 170 4.25 5.49 21.89
C PHE A 170 2.75 5.51 22.18
N THR A 171 2.16 4.36 22.52
CA THR A 171 0.70 4.24 22.65
C THR A 171 0.24 3.69 24.00
N LEU A 172 0.92 2.66 24.51
CA LEU A 172 0.49 1.96 25.73
C LEU A 172 1.14 2.50 27.00
N LEU A 173 2.40 2.94 26.96
CA LEU A 173 3.10 3.50 28.12
C LEU A 173 2.61 4.90 28.56
N PRO A 174 2.24 5.85 27.67
CA PRO A 174 1.83 7.19 28.11
C PRO A 174 0.60 7.21 29.03
N PRO A 175 -0.46 6.40 28.78
CA PRO A 175 -1.59 6.26 29.71
C PRO A 175 -1.22 5.66 31.07
N LEU A 176 -0.24 4.74 31.12
CA LEU A 176 0.17 4.04 32.36
C LEU A 176 0.94 4.95 33.32
N HIS A 177 1.62 5.98 32.81
CA HIS A 177 2.41 6.92 33.62
C HIS A 177 1.61 8.14 34.09
N GLY A 178 0.28 8.09 34.00
CA GLY A 178 -0.58 9.14 34.55
C GLY A 178 -0.54 10.46 33.78
N SER A 179 0.01 10.48 32.56
CA SER A 179 -0.22 11.60 31.64
C SER A 179 -1.69 11.58 31.22
N SER A 180 -2.51 12.33 31.96
CA SER A 180 -3.92 12.57 31.64
C SER A 180 -4.09 13.56 30.48
N SER A 181 -3.00 14.21 30.10
CA SER A 181 -2.83 14.81 28.78
C SER A 181 -3.02 13.70 27.76
N ARG A 182 -4.07 13.80 26.92
CA ARG A 182 -4.23 13.03 25.67
C ARG A 182 -2.84 12.65 25.17
N SER A 183 -2.53 11.36 25.11
CA SER A 183 -1.32 10.83 24.44
C SER A 183 -1.04 11.74 23.24
N THR A 184 0.04 12.50 23.30
CA THR A 184 0.16 13.69 22.46
C THR A 184 0.09 13.21 21.02
N PRO A 185 -0.82 13.71 20.17
CA PRO A 185 -0.93 13.28 18.77
C PRO A 185 0.42 13.28 18.04
N LEU A 186 1.33 14.13 18.51
CA LEU A 186 2.73 14.28 18.09
C LEU A 186 3.60 13.03 18.30
N GLU A 187 3.47 12.34 19.42
CA GLU A 187 4.32 11.20 19.78
C GLU A 187 4.01 9.99 18.90
N THR A 188 2.72 9.67 18.74
CA THR A 188 2.27 8.61 17.84
C THR A 188 2.53 8.98 16.37
N LEU A 189 2.48 10.26 16.02
CA LEU A 189 2.82 10.72 14.67
C LEU A 189 4.30 10.54 14.33
N ALA A 190 5.21 10.70 15.29
CA ALA A 190 6.64 10.46 15.08
C ALA A 190 6.93 8.99 14.72
N LEU A 191 6.19 8.05 15.33
CA LEU A 191 6.22 6.63 14.98
C LEU A 191 5.83 6.41 13.51
N PHE A 192 4.66 6.91 13.10
CA PHE A 192 4.17 6.73 11.74
C PHE A 192 5.11 7.36 10.70
N LEU A 193 5.62 8.55 10.99
CA LEU A 193 6.58 9.27 10.15
C LEU A 193 7.89 8.48 9.96
N ALA A 194 8.40 7.84 11.01
CA ALA A 194 9.59 6.98 10.92
C ALA A 194 9.32 5.74 10.07
N LEU A 195 8.18 5.08 10.25
CA LEU A 195 7.79 3.89 9.50
C LEU A 195 7.54 4.19 8.02
N ASP A 196 6.84 5.28 7.72
CA ASP A 196 6.59 5.72 6.34
C ASP A 196 7.89 6.12 5.64
N THR A 197 8.80 6.79 6.35
CA THR A 197 10.14 7.10 5.82
C THR A 197 10.90 5.81 5.48
N TYR A 198 10.93 4.86 6.41
CA TYR A 198 11.59 3.57 6.19
C TYR A 198 11.00 2.83 4.99
N LEU A 199 9.66 2.68 4.92
CA LEU A 199 9.00 1.97 3.83
C LEU A 199 9.21 2.68 2.48
N THR A 200 9.11 4.01 2.46
CA THR A 200 9.37 4.82 1.26
C THR A 200 10.78 4.57 0.72
N LEU A 201 11.80 4.70 1.58
CA LEU A 201 13.19 4.49 1.20
C LEU A 201 13.45 3.03 0.79
N ARG A 202 12.90 2.08 1.54
CA ARG A 202 13.04 0.64 1.26
C ARG A 202 12.49 0.30 -0.13
N PHE A 203 11.25 0.71 -0.44
CA PHE A 203 10.66 0.47 -1.74
C PHE A 203 11.34 1.26 -2.87
N ALA A 204 11.83 2.48 -2.60
CA ALA A 204 12.62 3.23 -3.58
C ALA A 204 13.93 2.51 -3.92
N MET A 205 14.62 1.96 -2.91
CA MET A 205 15.82 1.15 -3.10
C MET A 205 15.52 -0.14 -3.88
N LEU A 206 14.50 -0.90 -3.50
CA LEU A 206 14.07 -2.09 -4.24
C LEU A 206 13.77 -1.74 -5.71
N GLY A 207 13.06 -0.63 -5.95
CA GLY A 207 12.77 -0.13 -7.29
C GLY A 207 13.98 0.35 -8.08
N ARG A 208 15.09 0.69 -7.42
CA ARG A 208 16.37 1.03 -8.07
C ARG A 208 17.14 -0.23 -8.49
N PHE A 209 17.09 -1.28 -7.68
CA PHE A 209 17.90 -2.50 -7.86
C PHE A 209 17.15 -3.67 -8.48
N ALA A 210 15.86 -3.55 -8.80
CA ALA A 210 15.12 -4.60 -9.45
C ALA A 210 15.47 -4.73 -10.94
N ASP A 211 15.80 -5.95 -11.37
CA ASP A 211 16.19 -6.22 -12.76
C ASP A 211 14.98 -6.12 -13.71
N ALA A 212 13.86 -6.74 -13.31
CA ALA A 212 12.64 -6.74 -14.12
C ALA A 212 11.95 -5.37 -14.09
N LEU A 213 11.64 -4.82 -15.27
CA LEU A 213 10.91 -3.55 -15.40
C LEU A 213 9.59 -3.56 -14.61
N ARG A 214 8.86 -4.69 -14.64
CA ARG A 214 7.62 -4.89 -13.88
C ARG A 214 7.81 -4.56 -12.40
N TRP A 215 8.81 -5.18 -11.77
CA TRP A 215 9.06 -5.01 -10.34
C TRP A 215 9.58 -3.61 -10.00
N ARG A 216 10.40 -3.01 -10.86
CA ARG A 216 10.78 -1.59 -10.72
C ARG A 216 9.55 -0.67 -10.64
N LEU A 217 8.57 -0.87 -11.51
CA LEU A 217 7.34 -0.08 -11.51
C LEU A 217 6.49 -0.34 -10.27
N VAL A 218 6.33 -1.60 -9.86
CA VAL A 218 5.58 -1.97 -8.64
C VAL A 218 6.22 -1.33 -7.40
N TYR A 219 7.53 -1.47 -7.22
CA TYR A 219 8.24 -0.89 -6.07
C TYR A 219 8.20 0.63 -6.07
N ARG A 220 8.37 1.29 -7.23
CA ARG A 220 8.23 2.74 -7.32
C ARG A 220 6.82 3.21 -6.98
N ALA A 221 5.80 2.49 -7.43
CA ALA A 221 4.42 2.81 -7.07
C ALA A 221 4.22 2.69 -5.55
N TRP A 222 4.74 1.64 -4.90
CA TRP A 222 4.71 1.51 -3.44
C TRP A 222 5.52 2.60 -2.73
N ALA A 223 6.70 2.97 -3.23
CA ALA A 223 7.47 4.08 -2.68
C ALA A 223 6.70 5.39 -2.73
N LEU A 224 5.97 5.65 -3.83
CA LEU A 224 5.10 6.82 -3.94
C LEU A 224 3.88 6.74 -3.02
N THR A 225 3.30 5.54 -2.83
CA THR A 225 2.21 5.31 -1.86
C THR A 225 2.68 5.66 -0.44
N PHE A 226 3.79 5.09 0.04
CA PHE A 226 4.30 5.39 1.37
C PHE A 226 4.84 6.82 1.50
N GLY A 227 5.41 7.39 0.43
CA GLY A 227 5.80 8.80 0.41
C GLY A 227 4.59 9.74 0.50
N GLY A 228 3.44 9.31 -0.01
CA GLY A 228 2.16 10.00 0.15
C GLY A 228 1.65 9.94 1.59
N PHE A 229 1.75 8.79 2.27
CA PHE A 229 1.44 8.69 3.71
C PHE A 229 2.40 9.54 4.55
N LEU A 230 3.70 9.50 4.26
CA LEU A 230 4.70 10.35 4.90
C LEU A 230 4.33 11.84 4.78
N LEU A 231 3.93 12.27 3.58
CA LEU A 231 3.55 13.66 3.35
C LEU A 231 2.23 14.01 4.06
N ASP A 232 1.27 13.08 4.13
CA ASP A 232 0.05 13.21 4.95
C ASP A 232 0.41 13.50 6.42
N ASP A 233 1.34 12.74 6.98
CA ASP A 233 1.81 12.89 8.36
C ASP A 233 2.53 14.22 8.59
N VAL A 234 3.40 14.65 7.68
CA VAL A 234 4.04 15.97 7.76
C VAL A 234 2.99 17.08 7.70
N LEU A 235 1.98 16.96 6.84
CA LEU A 235 0.90 17.94 6.77
C LEU A 235 0.04 17.94 8.04
N ARG A 236 -0.20 16.78 8.66
CA ARG A 236 -0.86 16.70 9.98
C ARG A 236 -0.05 17.39 11.05
N LEU A 237 1.26 17.18 11.06
CA LEU A 237 2.18 17.84 11.99
C LEU A 237 2.18 19.36 11.80
N ALA A 238 2.19 19.83 10.55
CA ALA A 238 2.12 21.25 10.26
C ALA A 238 0.76 21.86 10.67
N ALA A 239 -0.34 21.15 10.37
CA ALA A 239 -1.69 21.59 10.68
C ALA A 239 -1.97 21.62 12.20
N SER A 240 -1.31 20.77 13.00
CA SER A 240 -1.46 20.83 14.47
C SER A 240 -0.89 22.10 15.09
N HIS A 241 0.06 22.76 14.40
CA HIS A 241 0.64 24.04 14.81
C HIS A 241 -0.07 25.25 14.18
N ARG A 242 -0.87 25.04 13.11
CA ARG A 242 -1.63 26.08 12.40
C ARG A 242 -2.99 25.53 11.94
N PRO A 243 -3.98 25.45 12.84
CA PRO A 243 -5.27 24.81 12.57
C PRO A 243 -6.17 25.58 11.59
N ASP A 244 -5.82 26.82 11.27
CA ASP A 244 -6.53 27.77 10.41
C ASP A 244 -6.27 27.57 8.91
N VAL A 245 -5.34 26.69 8.52
CA VAL A 245 -4.93 26.52 7.12
C VAL A 245 -5.81 25.48 6.40
N GLU A 246 -7.03 25.87 6.04
CA GLU A 246 -7.97 25.07 5.24
C GLU A 246 -7.35 24.42 3.98
N PRO A 247 -6.45 25.09 3.22
CA PRO A 247 -5.79 24.47 2.07
C PRO A 247 -4.98 23.19 2.40
N LEU A 248 -4.42 23.08 3.61
CA LEU A 248 -3.68 21.88 4.01
C LEU A 248 -4.60 20.67 4.16
N LEU A 249 -5.85 20.88 4.59
CA LEU A 249 -6.83 19.79 4.71
C LEU A 249 -7.19 19.23 3.33
N VAL A 250 -7.49 20.10 2.36
CA VAL A 250 -7.80 19.66 0.98
C VAL A 250 -6.62 18.93 0.36
N LEU A 251 -5.40 19.44 0.54
CA LEU A 251 -4.19 18.78 0.04
C LEU A 251 -3.99 17.40 0.67
N ARG A 252 -4.14 17.30 2.00
CA ARG A 252 -4.04 16.04 2.76
C ARG A 252 -4.99 14.99 2.20
N TYR A 253 -6.23 15.38 2.01
CA TYR A 253 -7.29 14.56 1.45
C TYR A 253 -6.95 14.05 0.03
N LEU A 254 -6.50 14.95 -0.86
CA LEU A 254 -6.07 14.57 -2.21
C LEU A 254 -4.87 13.62 -2.20
N LEU A 255 -3.91 13.81 -1.29
CA LEU A 255 -2.77 12.92 -1.11
C LEU A 255 -3.21 11.53 -0.66
N TRP A 256 -4.09 11.47 0.36
CA TRP A 256 -4.66 10.21 0.83
C TRP A 256 -5.34 9.44 -0.31
N LEU A 257 -6.12 10.13 -1.14
CA LEU A 257 -6.76 9.53 -2.32
C LEU A 257 -5.75 9.03 -3.36
N LEU A 258 -4.73 9.85 -3.66
CA LEU A 258 -3.66 9.50 -4.60
C LEU A 258 -2.91 8.25 -4.14
N THR A 259 -2.60 8.14 -2.85
CA THR A 259 -1.95 6.99 -2.24
C THR A 259 -2.74 5.70 -2.45
N HIS A 260 -4.06 5.75 -2.27
CA HIS A 260 -4.95 4.61 -2.49
C HIS A 260 -5.02 4.23 -3.97
N LEU A 261 -5.09 5.23 -4.85
CA LEU A 261 -5.08 5.01 -6.30
C LEU A 261 -3.78 4.32 -6.75
N LEU A 262 -2.63 4.78 -6.25
CA LEU A 262 -1.33 4.17 -6.55
C LEU A 262 -1.25 2.72 -6.08
N ALA A 263 -1.81 2.40 -4.91
CA ALA A 263 -1.89 1.02 -4.40
C ALA A 263 -2.77 0.12 -5.28
N VAL A 264 -3.92 0.62 -5.76
CA VAL A 264 -4.75 -0.12 -6.73
C VAL A 264 -4.00 -0.33 -8.03
N LEU A 265 -3.40 0.72 -8.59
CA LEU A 265 -2.69 0.63 -9.87
C LEU A 265 -1.48 -0.31 -9.77
N SER A 266 -0.72 -0.28 -8.67
CA SER A 266 0.42 -1.18 -8.45
C SER A 266 -0.01 -2.64 -8.42
N ALA A 267 -1.12 -2.96 -7.74
CA ALA A 267 -1.70 -4.30 -7.70
C ALA A 267 -2.15 -4.80 -9.09
N ARG A 268 -2.54 -3.88 -9.96
CA ARG A 268 -3.07 -4.18 -11.29
C ARG A 268 -2.01 -4.27 -12.40
N LEU A 269 -0.82 -3.69 -12.20
CA LEU A 269 0.35 -3.88 -13.09
C LEU A 269 0.89 -5.33 -13.09
N ARG A 270 0.38 -6.20 -12.21
CA ARG A 270 0.78 -7.59 -12.00
C ARG A 270 0.70 -8.52 -13.23
N PRO A 271 -0.38 -8.55 -14.04
CA PRO A 271 -0.58 -9.58 -15.08
C PRO A 271 -0.11 -9.17 -16.49
N GLN A 272 0.06 -7.87 -16.77
CA GLN A 272 0.08 -7.39 -18.16
C GLN A 272 1.46 -7.30 -18.80
N LEU A 273 2.54 -7.31 -18.02
CA LEU A 273 3.85 -6.96 -18.58
C LEU A 273 4.61 -8.16 -19.18
N PHE A 274 4.48 -9.38 -18.65
CA PHE A 274 5.24 -10.52 -19.16
C PHE A 274 4.55 -11.85 -18.84
N THR A 275 3.63 -12.30 -19.69
CA THR A 275 3.59 -13.74 -19.95
C THR A 275 4.91 -14.03 -20.66
N PRO A 276 5.82 -14.87 -20.13
CA PRO A 276 6.94 -15.32 -20.94
C PRO A 276 6.34 -15.83 -22.25
N PRO A 277 6.83 -15.40 -23.43
CA PRO A 277 6.35 -15.97 -24.69
C PRO A 277 6.41 -17.47 -24.49
N ALA A 278 5.23 -18.12 -24.49
CA ALA A 278 5.05 -19.51 -24.08
C ALA A 278 6.23 -20.24 -24.65
N ALA A 279 7.14 -20.67 -23.74
CA ALA A 279 8.46 -21.13 -24.13
C ALA A 279 8.22 -21.96 -25.36
N ALA A 280 8.78 -21.53 -26.48
CA ALA A 280 8.82 -22.37 -27.65
C ALA A 280 9.51 -23.61 -27.09
N HIS A 281 8.70 -24.58 -26.70
CA HIS A 281 9.05 -25.96 -26.65
C HIS A 281 9.37 -26.22 -28.11
N GLY A 282 10.56 -25.77 -28.53
CA GLY A 282 11.47 -26.60 -29.26
C GLY A 282 11.37 -27.93 -28.54
N LYS A 283 10.44 -28.75 -29.05
CA LYS A 283 10.82 -29.94 -29.77
C LYS A 283 12.28 -29.79 -30.17
N THR A 284 13.18 -30.03 -29.22
CA THR A 284 14.38 -30.80 -29.49
C THR A 284 13.83 -32.07 -30.13
N ALA A 285 13.65 -32.00 -31.45
CA ALA A 285 13.51 -33.16 -32.28
C ALA A 285 14.80 -33.93 -31.99
N VAL A 286 14.69 -34.93 -31.13
CA VAL A 286 15.69 -35.96 -30.98
C VAL A 286 15.71 -36.65 -32.34
N HIS A 287 16.54 -36.13 -33.25
CA HIS A 287 16.86 -36.83 -34.48
C HIS A 287 17.54 -38.14 -34.05
N GLY A 288 16.83 -39.24 -34.32
CA GLY A 288 17.36 -40.57 -34.19
C GLY A 288 18.68 -40.67 -34.95
N LYS A 289 19.72 -41.09 -34.24
CA LYS A 289 20.84 -41.78 -34.85
C LYS A 289 20.49 -43.25 -34.91
N THR A 290 19.99 -43.68 -36.06
CA THR A 290 20.20 -45.03 -36.57
C THR A 290 21.52 -45.03 -37.33
N ALA A 291 22.51 -45.75 -36.80
CA ALA A 291 23.53 -46.50 -37.53
C ALA A 291 24.34 -47.29 -36.50
#